data_AF-A0A8K0WIN8-F1
#
_entry.id   AF-A0A8K0WIN8-F1
#
_cell.length_a   1.000
_cell.length_b   1.000
_cell.length_c   1.000
_cell.angle_alpha   90.00
_cell.angle_beta   90.00
_cell.angle_gamma   90.00
#
_symmetry.space_group_name_H-M   'P 1'
#
loop_
_entity.id
_entity.type
_entity.pdbx_description
1 polymer ?
#
loop_
_entity_poly.entity_id
_entity_poly.type
_entity_poly.pdbx_seq_one_letter_code
_entity_poly.pdbx_strand_id
1 'polypeptide(L)'
;MVLFPRIIRMIIKISQRVLIGEELASNKDWLDVIQNCTGGAFSAVPQLWEIHPILRPFKAWLALPQLRAIKAHKHRARELLGPVLETRLKDLEDPNFKPPPDLLQLIIDGAPDGKGRDLDWQLEAQIGTGRAALSLQRALFSTFSTIFASDLNTLSGCDKKPWK
;
A
#
# COMPACT_ATOMS: atom_id res chain seq x y z
N MET A 1 3.74 -16.51 -20.51
CA MET A 1 3.07 -16.72 -19.20
C MET A 1 2.29 -15.45 -18.84
N VAL A 2 0.96 -15.43 -19.03
CA VAL A 2 0.11 -14.20 -18.92
C VAL A 2 -0.91 -14.28 -17.77
N LEU A 3 -0.87 -15.35 -16.97
CA LEU A 3 -1.88 -15.63 -15.94
C LEU A 3 -1.70 -14.74 -14.71
N PHE A 4 -0.46 -14.58 -14.25
CA PHE A 4 -0.12 -13.85 -13.03
C PHE A 4 -0.54 -12.36 -13.07
N PRO A 5 -0.29 -11.59 -14.15
CA PRO A 5 -0.74 -10.20 -14.22
C PRO A 5 -2.26 -10.04 -14.21
N ARG A 6 -2.99 -11.02 -14.79
CA ARG A 6 -4.47 -11.02 -14.81
C ARG A 6 -5.05 -11.29 -13.43
N ILE A 7 -4.47 -12.22 -12.68
CA ILE A 7 -4.88 -12.51 -11.30
C ILE A 7 -4.62 -11.29 -10.41
N ILE A 8 -3.46 -10.66 -10.52
CA ILE A 8 -3.13 -9.43 -9.78
C ILE A 8 -4.16 -8.34 -10.08
N ARG A 9 -4.52 -8.13 -11.35
CA ARG A 9 -5.54 -7.13 -11.72
C ARG A 9 -6.90 -7.43 -11.09
N MET A 10 -7.28 -8.70 -11.00
CA MET A 10 -8.52 -9.12 -10.35
C MET A 10 -8.49 -8.86 -8.83
N ILE A 11 -7.39 -9.21 -8.17
CA ILE A 11 -7.19 -8.95 -6.74
C ILE A 11 -7.24 -7.45 -6.46
N ILE A 12 -6.51 -6.64 -7.25
CA ILE A 12 -6.52 -5.18 -7.14
C ILE A 12 -7.97 -4.67 -7.25
N LYS A 13 -8.74 -5.10 -8.26
CA LYS A 13 -10.14 -4.68 -8.40
C LYS A 13 -10.99 -5.00 -7.17
N ILE A 14 -10.86 -6.20 -6.62
CA ILE A 14 -11.62 -6.62 -5.44
C ILE A 14 -11.22 -5.80 -4.22
N SER A 15 -9.92 -5.64 -3.98
CA SER A 15 -9.41 -4.83 -2.87
C SER A 15 -9.88 -3.38 -3.00
N GLN A 16 -9.76 -2.77 -4.18
CA GLN A 16 -10.18 -1.38 -4.38
C GLN A 16 -11.67 -1.16 -4.19
N ARG A 17 -12.50 -2.16 -4.51
CA ARG A 17 -13.95 -2.10 -4.25
C ARG A 17 -14.24 -1.94 -2.76
N VAL A 18 -13.52 -2.63 -1.89
CA VAL A 18 -13.68 -2.54 -0.43
C VAL A 18 -13.11 -1.24 0.13
N LEU A 19 -12.03 -0.71 -0.47
CA LEU A 19 -11.43 0.53 0.02
C LEU A 19 -12.21 1.79 -0.40
N ILE A 20 -12.71 1.86 -1.63
CA ILE A 20 -13.14 3.12 -2.27
C ILE A 20 -14.56 3.04 -2.87
N GLY A 21 -15.14 1.83 -2.92
CA GLY A 21 -16.43 1.58 -3.54
C GLY A 21 -16.33 1.13 -5.00
N GLU A 22 -17.47 0.77 -5.57
CA GLU A 22 -17.58 0.16 -6.91
C GLU A 22 -17.22 1.12 -8.06
N GLU A 23 -17.46 2.40 -7.85
CA GLU A 23 -17.41 3.45 -8.86
C GLU A 23 -15.99 3.69 -9.37
N LEU A 24 -15.03 3.78 -8.44
CA LEU A 24 -13.62 3.97 -8.79
C LEU A 24 -12.89 2.64 -9.06
N ALA A 25 -13.36 1.54 -8.47
CA ALA A 25 -12.78 0.20 -8.69
C ALA A 25 -12.95 -0.31 -10.14
N SER A 26 -13.88 0.25 -10.90
CA SER A 26 -14.08 -0.06 -12.32
C SER A 26 -13.23 0.79 -13.27
N ASN A 27 -12.72 1.93 -12.80
CA ASN A 27 -11.93 2.85 -13.63
C ASN A 27 -10.56 2.23 -13.98
N LYS A 28 -10.29 2.05 -15.27
CA LYS A 28 -9.05 1.45 -15.76
C LYS A 28 -7.81 2.27 -15.41
N ASP A 29 -7.93 3.60 -15.46
CA ASP A 29 -6.82 4.51 -15.13
C ASP A 29 -6.46 4.41 -13.65
N TRP A 30 -7.47 4.26 -12.77
CA TRP A 30 -7.27 4.04 -11.35
C TRP A 30 -6.51 2.73 -11.07
N LEU A 31 -6.95 1.65 -11.72
CA LEU A 31 -6.32 0.34 -11.57
C LEU A 31 -4.87 0.33 -12.07
N ASP A 32 -4.58 1.00 -13.19
CA ASP A 32 -3.23 1.11 -13.71
C ASP A 32 -2.36 2.01 -12.82
N VAL A 33 -2.89 3.11 -12.26
CA VAL A 33 -2.18 3.95 -11.28
C VAL A 33 -1.83 3.16 -10.03
N ILE A 34 -2.75 2.38 -9.47
CA ILE A 34 -2.46 1.54 -8.29
C ILE A 34 -1.49 0.44 -8.61
N GLN A 35 -1.67 -0.26 -9.74
CA GLN A 35 -0.76 -1.33 -10.14
C GLN A 35 0.68 -0.80 -10.25
N ASN A 36 0.87 0.36 -10.85
CA ASN A 36 2.18 1.01 -10.97
C ASN A 36 2.69 1.56 -9.63
N CYS A 37 1.81 2.15 -8.81
CA CYS A 37 2.17 2.66 -7.48
C CYS A 37 2.64 1.53 -6.56
N THR A 38 1.88 0.42 -6.51
CA THR A 38 2.20 -0.76 -5.72
C THR A 38 3.45 -1.46 -6.24
N GLY A 39 3.60 -1.63 -7.55
CA GLY A 39 4.82 -2.18 -8.15
C GLY A 39 6.05 -1.32 -7.84
N GLY A 40 5.95 -0.01 -8.02
CA GLY A 40 7.02 0.94 -7.69
C GLY A 40 7.36 0.96 -6.20
N ALA A 41 6.36 0.88 -5.33
CA ALA A 41 6.58 0.79 -3.88
C ALA A 41 7.28 -0.53 -3.50
N PHE A 42 6.84 -1.68 -4.01
CA PHE A 42 7.49 -2.97 -3.72
C PHE A 42 8.93 -3.05 -4.23
N SER A 43 9.25 -2.39 -5.34
CA SER A 43 10.64 -2.32 -5.82
C SER A 43 11.48 -1.31 -5.05
N ALA A 44 10.92 -0.16 -4.66
CA ALA A 44 11.67 0.92 -3.99
C ALA A 44 11.85 0.70 -2.49
N VAL A 45 10.88 0.07 -1.81
CA VAL A 45 10.91 -0.13 -0.35
C VAL A 45 12.11 -0.96 0.13
N PRO A 46 12.46 -2.10 -0.48
CA PRO A 46 13.65 -2.86 -0.11
C PRO A 46 14.93 -2.03 -0.26
N GLN A 47 15.05 -1.29 -1.37
CA GLN A 47 16.18 -0.38 -1.61
C GLN A 47 16.25 0.75 -0.58
N LEU A 48 15.10 1.20 -0.07
CA LEU A 48 15.02 2.21 0.97
C LEU A 48 15.32 1.65 2.37
N TRP A 49 15.07 0.37 2.59
CA TRP A 49 15.29 -0.33 3.85
C TRP A 49 16.75 -0.72 4.10
N GLU A 50 17.53 -0.96 3.04
CA GLU A 50 18.98 -1.17 3.14
C GLU A 50 19.78 0.11 3.49
N ILE A 51 19.10 1.26 3.57
CA ILE A 51 19.74 2.55 3.83
C ILE A 51 19.93 2.74 5.34
N HIS A 52 21.19 2.71 5.78
CA HIS A 52 21.56 3.12 7.13
C HIS A 52 21.14 4.58 7.39
N PRO A 53 20.60 4.93 8.57
CA PRO A 53 20.05 6.27 8.88
C PRO A 53 21.02 7.44 8.61
N ILE A 54 22.32 7.19 8.63
CA ILE A 54 23.39 8.18 8.37
C ILE A 54 23.54 8.51 6.87
N LEU A 55 23.29 7.55 5.97
CA LEU A 55 23.39 7.74 4.51
C LEU A 55 22.08 8.22 3.88
N ARG A 56 21.04 8.41 4.70
CA ARG A 56 19.69 8.78 4.32
C ARG A 56 19.62 10.07 3.48
N PRO A 57 20.33 11.18 3.77
CA PRO A 57 20.25 12.38 2.94
C PRO A 57 20.93 12.22 1.58
N PHE A 58 22.05 11.49 1.51
CA PHE A 58 22.83 11.33 0.27
C PHE A 58 22.15 10.36 -0.70
N LYS A 59 21.62 9.24 -0.19
CA LYS A 59 20.82 8.31 -0.99
C LYS A 59 19.41 8.83 -1.25
N ALA A 60 18.83 9.71 -0.43
CA ALA A 60 17.59 10.39 -0.79
C ALA A 60 17.75 11.20 -2.09
N TRP A 61 18.92 11.82 -2.30
CA TRP A 61 19.27 12.49 -3.55
C TRP A 61 19.44 11.51 -4.72
N LEU A 62 20.06 10.34 -4.51
CA LEU A 62 20.19 9.31 -5.56
C LEU A 62 18.87 8.57 -5.87
N ALA A 63 18.04 8.32 -4.86
CA ALA A 63 16.72 7.68 -4.94
C ALA A 63 15.60 8.66 -5.33
N LEU A 64 15.93 9.95 -5.56
CA LEU A 64 15.02 10.95 -6.09
C LEU A 64 14.19 10.48 -7.30
N PRO A 65 14.68 9.70 -8.29
CA PRO A 65 13.86 9.31 -9.43
C PRO A 65 12.76 8.30 -9.05
N GLN A 66 13.09 7.28 -8.27
CA GLN A 66 12.09 6.30 -7.80
C GLN A 66 11.09 6.93 -6.83
N LEU A 67 11.57 7.78 -5.90
CA LEU A 67 10.72 8.53 -4.99
C LEU A 67 9.86 9.57 -5.72
N ARG A 68 10.36 10.17 -6.80
CA ARG A 68 9.59 11.08 -7.68
C ARG A 68 8.48 10.33 -8.39
N ALA A 69 8.75 9.14 -8.94
CA ALA A 69 7.72 8.32 -9.57
C ALA A 69 6.60 7.96 -8.58
N ILE A 70 6.95 7.53 -7.37
CA ILE A 70 5.97 7.22 -6.32
C ILE A 70 5.17 8.47 -5.92
N LYS A 71 5.83 9.63 -5.77
CA LYS A 71 5.14 10.90 -5.50
C LYS A 71 4.19 11.29 -6.64
N ALA A 72 4.57 11.10 -7.90
CA ALA A 72 3.72 11.37 -9.05
C ALA A 72 2.50 10.44 -9.10
N HIS A 73 2.69 9.15 -8.82
CA HIS A 73 1.57 8.20 -8.71
C HIS A 73 0.63 8.55 -7.55
N LYS A 74 1.17 8.98 -6.41
CA LYS A 74 0.37 9.48 -5.28
C LYS A 74 -0.42 10.74 -5.64
N HIS A 75 0.18 11.67 -6.37
CA HIS A 75 -0.50 12.88 -6.84
C HIS A 75 -1.66 12.54 -7.77
N ARG A 76 -1.41 11.67 -8.76
CA ARG A 76 -2.45 11.22 -9.69
C ARG A 76 -3.57 10.44 -9.00
N ALA A 77 -3.24 9.65 -7.98
CA ALA A 77 -4.24 8.98 -7.16
C ALA A 77 -5.10 9.99 -6.40
N ARG A 78 -4.50 11.07 -5.88
CA ARG A 78 -5.24 12.15 -5.22
C ARG A 78 -6.21 12.87 -6.16
N GLU A 79 -5.78 13.18 -7.38
CA GLU A 79 -6.62 13.83 -8.39
C GLU A 79 -7.83 12.97 -8.77
N LEU A 80 -7.65 11.65 -8.85
CA LEU A 80 -8.74 10.72 -9.17
C LEU A 80 -9.68 10.49 -7.98
N LEU A 81 -9.17 10.55 -6.74
CA LEU A 81 -9.96 10.31 -5.53
C LEU A 81 -10.76 11.56 -5.10
N GLY A 82 -10.23 12.76 -5.35
CA GLY A 82 -10.86 14.04 -4.99
C GLY A 82 -12.34 14.16 -5.41
N PRO A 83 -12.70 14.02 -6.70
CA PRO A 83 -14.08 14.19 -7.13
C PRO A 83 -15.02 13.11 -6.57
N VAL A 84 -14.51 11.92 -6.28
CA VAL A 84 -15.30 10.83 -5.66
C VAL A 84 -15.64 11.19 -4.22
N LEU A 85 -14.67 11.72 -3.47
CA LEU A 85 -14.89 12.16 -2.10
C LEU A 85 -15.88 13.33 -2.05
N GLU A 86 -15.74 14.31 -2.93
CA GLU A 86 -16.68 15.45 -3.00
C GLU A 86 -18.11 15.02 -3.33
N THR A 87 -18.28 14.07 -4.25
CA THR A 87 -19.60 13.52 -4.58
C THR A 87 -20.19 12.79 -3.38
N ARG A 88 -19.39 11.94 -2.71
CA ARG A 88 -19.80 11.23 -1.50
C ARG A 88 -20.18 12.16 -0.35
N LEU A 89 -19.45 13.27 -0.17
CA LEU A 89 -19.76 14.25 0.88
C LEU A 89 -21.10 14.94 0.61
N LYS A 90 -21.44 15.23 -0.65
CA LYS A 90 -22.75 15.76 -1.03
C LYS A 90 -23.86 14.74 -0.82
N ASP A 91 -23.63 13.49 -1.21
CA ASP A 91 -24.61 12.42 -1.00
C ASP A 91 -24.84 12.14 0.50
N LEU A 92 -23.83 12.30 1.34
CA LEU A 92 -23.94 12.22 2.80
C LEU A 92 -24.77 13.35 3.44
N GLU A 93 -24.96 14.48 2.74
CA GLU A 93 -25.86 15.56 3.19
C GLU A 93 -27.34 15.20 2.97
N ASP A 94 -27.63 14.25 2.06
CA ASP A 94 -28.98 13.76 1.84
C ASP A 94 -29.39 12.74 2.94
N PRO A 95 -30.46 13.01 3.72
CA PRO A 95 -30.86 12.16 4.85
C PRO A 95 -31.37 10.77 4.45
N ASN A 96 -31.51 10.48 3.16
CA ASN A 96 -31.95 9.19 2.64
C ASN A 96 -30.81 8.36 2.03
N PHE A 97 -29.58 8.88 2.02
CA PHE A 97 -28.42 8.18 1.48
C PHE A 97 -27.88 7.18 2.49
N LYS A 98 -27.73 5.92 2.07
CA LYS A 98 -27.10 4.87 2.87
C LYS A 98 -25.61 4.83 2.51
N PRO A 99 -24.71 5.28 3.40
CA PRO A 99 -23.29 5.25 3.10
C PRO A 99 -22.82 3.80 2.90
N PRO A 100 -22.03 3.52 1.84
CA PRO A 100 -21.43 2.22 1.65
C PRO A 100 -20.43 1.89 2.76
N PRO A 101 -20.31 0.61 3.17
CA PRO A 101 -19.33 0.19 4.17
C PRO A 101 -17.91 0.09 3.56
N ASP A 102 -17.39 1.21 3.08
CA ASP A 102 -16.07 1.34 2.44
C ASP A 102 -15.05 1.93 3.43
N LEU A 103 -13.74 1.74 3.17
CA LEU A 103 -12.68 2.32 4.01
C LEU A 103 -12.76 3.86 4.08
N LEU A 104 -13.22 4.52 3.02
CA LEU A 104 -13.46 5.97 3.04
C LEU A 104 -14.46 6.36 4.13
N GLN A 105 -15.57 5.63 4.26
CA GLN A 105 -16.58 5.87 5.28
C GLN A 105 -16.03 5.60 6.68
N LEU A 106 -15.26 4.51 6.84
CA LEU A 106 -14.61 4.18 8.10
C LEU A 106 -13.70 5.33 8.60
N ILE A 107 -13.00 6.01 7.69
CA ILE A 107 -12.13 7.14 8.02
C ILE A 107 -12.94 8.41 8.31
N ILE A 108 -14.03 8.65 7.57
CA ILE A 108 -14.95 9.76 7.83
C ILE A 108 -15.55 9.63 9.24
N ASP A 109 -16.02 8.43 9.60
CA ASP A 109 -16.67 8.15 10.88
C ASP A 109 -15.68 8.05 12.04
N GLY A 110 -14.45 7.57 11.78
CA GLY A 110 -13.41 7.36 12.79
C GLY A 110 -12.53 8.59 13.08
N ALA A 111 -12.64 9.68 12.31
CA ALA A 111 -11.78 10.84 12.47
C ALA A 111 -12.28 11.78 13.59
N PRO A 112 -11.41 12.18 14.56
CA PRO A 112 -11.76 13.21 15.51
C PRO A 112 -11.96 14.57 14.80
N ASP A 113 -12.88 15.37 15.32
CA ASP A 113 -13.18 16.75 14.88
C ASP A 113 -13.69 16.91 13.44
N GLY A 114 -14.23 15.85 12.82
CA GLY A 114 -14.78 15.93 11.46
C GLY A 114 -13.74 16.15 10.35
N LYS A 115 -12.44 16.10 10.69
CA LYS A 115 -11.32 16.20 9.72
C LYS A 115 -11.31 15.06 8.71
N GLY A 116 -12.04 13.98 8.99
CA GLY A 116 -12.26 12.86 8.07
C GLY A 116 -12.90 13.26 6.75
N ARG A 117 -13.48 14.47 6.62
CA ARG A 117 -14.03 14.99 5.35
C ARG A 117 -12.99 15.65 4.45
N ASP A 118 -11.81 15.96 4.99
CA ASP A 118 -10.73 16.61 4.24
C ASP A 118 -9.89 15.57 3.47
N LEU A 119 -9.70 15.82 2.17
CA LEU A 119 -9.00 14.89 1.27
C LEU A 119 -7.54 14.70 1.67
N ASP A 120 -6.88 15.77 2.12
CA ASP A 120 -5.49 15.72 2.59
C ASP A 120 -5.36 14.82 3.81
N TRP A 121 -6.21 15.06 4.82
CA TRP A 121 -6.24 14.24 6.03
C TRP A 121 -6.54 12.76 5.72
N GLN A 122 -7.51 12.48 4.84
CA GLN A 122 -7.83 11.11 4.45
C GLN A 122 -6.64 10.41 3.79
N LEU A 123 -5.99 11.05 2.81
CA LEU A 123 -4.83 10.47 2.12
C LEU A 123 -3.66 10.27 3.09
N GLU A 124 -3.42 11.21 4.00
CA GLU A 124 -2.35 11.11 4.98
C GLU A 124 -2.62 10.00 6.01
N ALA A 125 -3.86 9.85 6.47
CA ALA A 125 -4.24 8.78 7.38
C ALA A 125 -4.09 7.39 6.73
N GLN A 126 -4.51 7.24 5.47
CA GLN A 126 -4.34 5.98 4.73
C GLN A 126 -2.87 5.64 4.50
N ILE A 127 -2.06 6.61 4.07
CA ILE A 127 -0.64 6.39 3.81
C ILE A 127 0.14 6.21 5.11
N GLY A 128 -0.24 6.91 6.18
CA GLY A 128 0.30 6.73 7.53
C GLY A 128 0.06 5.32 8.05
N THR A 129 -1.18 4.83 7.94
CA THR A 129 -1.54 3.45 8.29
C THR A 129 -0.78 2.44 7.43
N GLY A 130 -0.66 2.68 6.13
CA GLY A 130 0.15 1.85 5.22
C GLY A 130 1.63 1.80 5.63
N ARG A 131 2.21 2.92 6.04
CA ARG A 131 3.59 2.99 6.54
C ARG A 131 3.78 2.21 7.84
N ALA A 132 2.80 2.29 8.75
CA ALA A 132 2.82 1.52 9.99
C ALA A 132 2.74 0.02 9.71
N ALA A 133 1.80 -0.42 8.86
CA ALA A 133 1.69 -1.82 8.44
C ALA A 133 2.99 -2.33 7.78
N LEU A 134 3.59 -1.51 6.92
CA LEU A 134 4.85 -1.84 6.25
C LEU A 134 6.01 -2.04 7.25
N SER A 135 6.02 -1.26 8.34
CA SER A 135 7.05 -1.41 9.39
C SER A 135 6.95 -2.75 10.14
N LEU A 136 5.73 -3.29 10.30
CA LEU A 136 5.50 -4.61 10.89
C LEU A 136 5.99 -5.71 9.94
N GLN A 137 5.75 -5.54 8.64
CA GLN A 137 6.17 -6.50 7.62
C GLN A 137 7.71 -6.64 7.55
N ARG A 138 8.45 -5.55 7.82
CA ARG A 138 9.92 -5.61 7.96
C ARG A 138 10.36 -6.51 9.12
N ALA A 139 9.71 -6.40 10.28
CA ALA A 139 10.03 -7.22 11.44
C ALA A 139 9.79 -8.71 11.14
N LEU A 140 8.63 -9.01 10.55
CA LEU A 140 8.27 -10.37 10.15
C LEU A 140 9.19 -10.95 9.07
N PHE A 141 9.57 -10.15 8.07
CA PHE A 141 10.49 -10.59 7.01
C PHE A 141 11.89 -10.86 7.56
N SER A 142 12.39 -9.99 8.45
CA SER A 142 13.67 -10.19 9.13
C SER A 142 13.65 -11.48 9.95
N THR A 143 12.62 -11.70 10.78
CA THR A 143 12.54 -12.91 11.59
C THR A 143 12.38 -14.16 10.74
N PHE A 144 11.60 -14.11 9.65
CA PHE A 144 11.43 -15.23 8.73
C PHE A 144 12.76 -15.58 8.03
N SER A 145 13.52 -14.59 7.58
CA SER A 145 14.83 -14.83 6.95
C SER A 145 15.83 -15.46 7.92
N THR A 146 15.83 -15.06 9.20
CA THR A 146 16.71 -15.65 10.22
C THR A 146 16.30 -17.07 10.59
N ILE A 147 14.98 -17.34 10.68
CA ILE A 147 14.45 -18.69 10.96
C ILE A 147 14.72 -19.61 9.78
N PHE A 148 14.44 -19.16 8.55
CA PHE A 148 14.72 -19.93 7.34
C PHE A 148 16.22 -20.19 7.15
N ALA A 149 17.07 -19.21 7.45
CA ALA A 149 18.52 -19.39 7.46
C ALA A 149 19.00 -20.35 8.56
N SER A 150 18.39 -20.33 9.76
CA SER A 150 18.70 -21.30 10.82
C SER A 150 18.23 -22.70 10.46
N ASP A 151 17.08 -22.85 9.82
CA ASP A 151 16.54 -24.13 9.36
C ASP A 151 17.40 -24.71 8.24
N LEU A 152 17.83 -23.89 7.27
CA LEU A 152 18.79 -24.31 6.24
C LEU A 152 20.14 -24.74 6.84
N ASN A 153 20.68 -24.01 7.82
CA ASN A 153 21.90 -24.41 8.51
C ASN A 153 21.71 -25.71 9.30
N THR A 154 20.56 -25.90 9.95
CA THR A 154 20.23 -27.12 10.69
C THR A 154 20.11 -28.33 9.76
N LEU A 155 19.52 -28.15 8.57
CA LEU A 155 19.46 -29.19 7.54
C LEU A 155 20.84 -29.51 6.96
N SER A 156 21.69 -28.51 6.73
CA SER A 156 23.07 -28.71 6.25
C SER A 156 24.01 -29.38 7.28
N GLY A 157 23.70 -29.26 8.57
CA GLY A 157 24.41 -29.93 9.66
C GLY A 157 24.02 -31.40 9.87
N CYS A 158 22.90 -31.84 9.30
CA CYS A 158 22.37 -33.18 9.50
C CYS A 158 22.98 -34.25 8.57
N ASP A 159 23.78 -33.84 7.57
CA ASP A 159 24.34 -34.71 6.51
C ASP A 159 25.74 -35.30 6.85
N LYS A 160 26.17 -35.25 8.13
CA LYS A 160 27.51 -35.72 8.56
C LYS A 160 27.51 -36.93 9.50
N LYS A 161 26.45 -37.74 9.56
CA LYS A 161 26.50 -39.02 10.29
C LYS A 161 26.81 -40.16 9.32
N PRO A 162 28.02 -40.76 9.34
CA PRO A 162 28.29 -41.95 8.56
C PRO A 162 27.44 -43.10 9.10
N TRP A 163 26.69 -43.73 8.20
CA TRP A 163 25.98 -44.98 8.45
C TRP A 163 27.00 -46.03 8.88
N LYS A 164 26.89 -46.50 10.13
CA LYS A 164 27.57 -47.70 10.64
C LYS A 164 26.77 -48.93 10.27
#